data_AF-A0A174H9S5-F1
#
_entry.id   AF-A0A174H9S5-F1
#
_cell.length_a   1.000
_cell.length_b   1.000
_cell.length_c   1.000
_cell.angle_alpha   90.00
_cell.angle_beta   90.00
_cell.angle_gamma   90.00
#
_symmetry.space_group_name_H-M   'P 1'
#
loop_
_entity.id
_entity.type
_entity.pdbx_description
1 polymer ?
#
loop_
_entity_poly.entity_id
_entity_poly.type
_entity_poly.pdbx_seq_one_letter_code
_entity_poly.pdbx_strand_id
1 'polypeptide(L)'
;MPILLYSYSWFIYNFVILFLLFLVCVNKKIKKSSYFIIFVFFIIFSVYGYITADYNSYLELMKMSKVNDPLVALEPIYVWYIQLISGNYFVFRLTLYIVSFIFLWGIFQYVRCYKLYFLILYSVILLYDMAGGRQMLSICMMFLGLFLILYEKIQLKKILFGLLLLISSSFFHKTGIYMLLFLLLLIMNINTKKILLLVCVIPVFVYFGNILIEEYLSDLLELEGGGYLMKEAQEGSFWWVVIMYIQVVVLYVLSFIVLYTLRKNILTCIDKVMYRFVFWIIYVSTIFYFLNIENNDIFLRWLNVVKIPMIYLLSKYVFNRFTYSCISMTNCFVLFLLFAFWFSTNIYIIGVSHINVK
;
A
#
# COMPACT_ATOMS: atom_id res chain seq x y z
N MET A 1 -28.12 10.09 -6.23
CA MET A 1 -27.53 9.93 -4.87
C MET A 1 -26.08 9.47 -4.89
N PRO A 2 -25.65 8.47 -5.69
CA PRO A 2 -24.26 7.96 -5.66
C PRO A 2 -23.24 8.98 -6.16
N ILE A 3 -23.50 9.66 -7.30
CA ILE A 3 -22.60 10.70 -7.84
C ILE A 3 -22.24 11.74 -6.76
N LEU A 4 -23.24 12.23 -6.03
CA LEU A 4 -23.04 13.28 -5.02
C LEU A 4 -22.13 12.80 -3.87
N LEU A 5 -22.24 11.53 -3.47
CA LEU A 5 -21.37 10.92 -2.46
C LEU A 5 -19.93 10.74 -2.97
N TYR A 6 -19.76 10.32 -4.22
CA TYR A 6 -18.45 10.28 -4.88
C TYR A 6 -17.82 11.67 -4.99
N SER A 7 -18.58 12.68 -5.43
CA SER A 7 -18.09 14.07 -5.54
C SER A 7 -17.69 14.64 -4.19
N TYR A 8 -18.47 14.38 -3.13
CA TYR A 8 -18.15 14.83 -1.78
C TYR A 8 -16.89 14.15 -1.24
N SER A 9 -16.78 12.84 -1.42
CA SER A 9 -15.61 12.07 -0.99
C SER A 9 -14.35 12.48 -1.76
N TRP A 10 -14.46 12.69 -3.06
CA TRP A 10 -13.41 13.24 -3.91
C TRP A 10 -12.97 14.63 -3.46
N PHE A 11 -13.91 15.53 -3.15
CA PHE A 11 -13.61 16.86 -2.65
C PHE A 11 -12.84 16.80 -1.32
N ILE A 12 -13.31 15.96 -0.38
CA ILE A 12 -12.63 15.75 0.89
C ILE A 12 -11.19 15.24 0.69
N TYR A 13 -11.01 14.22 -0.16
CA TYR A 13 -9.70 13.64 -0.43
C TYR A 13 -8.70 14.71 -0.89
N ASN A 14 -9.12 15.56 -1.83
CA ASN A 14 -8.30 16.65 -2.33
C ASN A 14 -8.08 17.75 -1.30
N PHE A 15 -9.11 18.13 -0.54
CA PHE A 15 -9.00 19.13 0.52
C PHE A 15 -7.94 18.74 1.55
N VAL A 16 -7.89 17.48 1.97
CA VAL A 16 -6.89 17.01 2.94
C VAL A 16 -5.47 17.14 2.39
N ILE A 17 -5.24 16.71 1.16
CA ILE A 17 -3.92 16.77 0.52
C ILE A 17 -3.47 18.24 0.40
N LEU A 18 -4.34 19.12 -0.11
CA LEU A 18 -4.06 20.54 -0.25
C LEU A 18 -3.82 21.22 1.10
N PHE A 19 -4.60 20.86 2.13
CA PHE A 19 -4.41 21.38 3.49
C PHE A 19 -3.05 20.97 4.07
N LEU A 20 -2.65 19.70 3.91
CA LEU A 20 -1.34 19.23 4.38
C LEU A 20 -0.18 19.89 3.61
N LEU A 21 -0.33 20.08 2.30
CA LEU A 21 0.63 20.82 1.48
C LEU A 21 0.75 22.28 1.93
N PHE A 22 -0.37 22.94 2.21
CA PHE A 22 -0.38 24.31 2.76
C PHE A 22 0.38 24.39 4.09
N LEU A 23 0.21 23.41 4.98
CA LEU A 23 0.95 23.37 6.25
C LEU A 23 2.47 23.23 6.05
N VAL A 24 2.91 22.52 5.00
CA VAL A 24 4.33 22.46 4.62
C VAL A 24 4.81 23.80 4.08
N CYS A 25 4.07 24.42 3.16
CA CYS A 25 4.45 25.70 2.56
C CYS A 25 4.61 26.81 3.62
N VAL A 26 3.74 26.82 4.63
CA VAL A 26 3.81 27.79 5.74
C VAL A 26 4.82 27.37 6.83
N ASN A 27 5.53 26.26 6.64
CA ASN A 27 6.51 25.68 7.56
C ASN A 27 5.98 25.60 9.02
N LYS A 28 4.69 25.29 9.15
CA LYS A 28 4.01 25.37 10.45
C LYS A 28 4.30 24.11 11.26
N LYS A 29 4.87 24.28 12.45
CA LYS A 29 5.02 23.17 13.40
C LYS A 29 3.64 22.70 13.86
N ILE A 30 3.34 21.43 13.61
CA ILE A 30 2.09 20.80 14.00
C ILE A 30 2.23 20.22 15.42
N LYS A 31 1.28 20.55 16.30
CA LYS A 31 1.22 20.00 17.66
C LYS A 31 0.91 18.50 17.62
N LYS A 32 1.34 17.75 18.65
CA LYS A 32 1.10 16.31 18.73
C LYS A 32 -0.40 15.94 18.64
N SER A 33 -1.27 16.72 19.28
CA SER A 33 -2.73 16.54 19.25
C SER A 33 -3.32 16.73 17.86
N SER A 34 -2.79 17.64 17.05
CA SER A 34 -3.25 17.86 15.68
C SER A 34 -3.00 16.66 14.77
N TYR A 35 -1.91 15.90 14.99
CA TYR A 35 -1.71 14.64 14.27
C TYR A 35 -2.79 13.61 14.59
N PHE A 36 -3.20 13.50 15.86
CA PHE A 36 -4.29 12.61 16.23
C PHE A 36 -5.60 12.98 15.52
N ILE A 37 -5.93 14.28 15.46
CA ILE A 37 -7.11 14.78 14.74
C ILE A 37 -7.05 14.41 13.25
N ILE A 38 -5.89 14.53 12.60
CA ILE A 38 -5.71 14.13 11.20
C ILE A 38 -5.96 12.63 11.02
N PHE A 39 -5.50 11.79 11.94
CA PHE A 39 -5.76 10.35 11.89
C PHE A 39 -7.24 10.00 12.09
N VAL A 40 -7.92 10.69 13.01
CA VAL A 40 -9.39 10.55 13.18
C VAL A 40 -10.10 10.93 11.89
N PHE A 41 -9.66 12.00 11.23
CA PHE A 41 -10.20 12.39 9.92
C PHE A 41 -9.99 11.29 8.87
N PHE A 42 -8.79 10.71 8.79
CA PHE A 42 -8.53 9.60 7.86
C PHE A 42 -9.41 8.37 8.13
N ILE A 43 -9.72 8.06 9.40
CA ILE A 43 -10.65 6.98 9.75
C ILE A 43 -12.04 7.31 9.23
N ILE A 44 -12.57 8.50 9.53
CA ILE A 44 -13.90 8.93 9.07
C ILE A 44 -13.97 8.88 7.55
N PHE A 45 -12.95 9.41 6.88
CA PHE A 45 -12.83 9.35 5.42
C PHE A 45 -12.80 7.91 4.91
N SER A 46 -12.06 7.00 5.55
CA SER A 46 -12.00 5.60 5.11
C SER A 46 -13.33 4.88 5.35
N VAL A 47 -14.10 5.23 6.38
CA VAL A 47 -15.42 4.62 6.63
C VAL A 47 -16.46 5.10 5.61
N TYR A 48 -16.52 6.41 5.36
CA TYR A 48 -17.59 7.03 4.59
C TYR A 48 -17.21 7.47 3.17
N GLY A 49 -15.93 7.39 2.81
CA GLY A 49 -15.41 7.81 1.51
C GLY A 49 -15.78 6.84 0.41
N TYR A 50 -16.72 7.24 -0.43
CA TYR A 50 -17.07 6.58 -1.68
C TYR A 50 -16.04 6.97 -2.74
N ILE A 51 -14.87 6.33 -2.73
CA ILE A 51 -13.79 6.61 -3.68
C ILE A 51 -13.22 5.37 -4.37
N THR A 52 -13.50 4.17 -3.87
CA THR A 52 -12.96 2.91 -4.40
C THR A 52 -14.07 2.04 -4.99
N ALA A 53 -13.72 1.18 -5.95
CA ALA A 53 -14.66 0.21 -6.54
C ALA A 53 -15.14 -0.79 -5.48
N ASP A 54 -14.20 -1.32 -4.68
CA ASP A 54 -14.42 -2.20 -3.54
C ASP A 54 -15.51 -1.71 -2.57
N TYR A 55 -15.71 -0.39 -2.42
CA TYR A 55 -16.72 0.15 -1.52
C TYR A 55 -18.10 -0.45 -1.81
N ASN A 56 -18.52 -0.45 -3.07
CA ASN A 56 -19.85 -0.92 -3.45
C ASN A 56 -19.91 -2.44 -3.45
N SER A 57 -18.88 -3.11 -3.97
CA SER A 57 -18.81 -4.57 -4.01
C SER A 57 -18.95 -5.16 -2.60
N TYR A 58 -18.23 -4.65 -1.61
CA TYR A 58 -18.37 -5.12 -0.23
C TYR A 58 -19.73 -4.75 0.41
N LEU A 59 -20.29 -3.59 0.08
CA LEU A 59 -21.60 -3.21 0.57
C LEU A 59 -22.68 -4.16 0.06
N GLU A 60 -22.62 -4.56 -1.21
CA GLU A 60 -23.54 -5.52 -1.82
C GLU A 60 -23.35 -6.93 -1.25
N LEU A 61 -22.09 -7.38 -1.10
CA LEU A 61 -21.77 -8.66 -0.49
C LEU A 61 -22.36 -8.81 0.91
N MET A 62 -22.29 -7.75 1.73
CA MET A 62 -22.87 -7.76 3.07
C MET A 62 -24.40 -7.71 3.06
N LYS A 63 -25.03 -7.06 2.07
CA LYS A 63 -26.49 -7.02 1.92
C LYS A 63 -27.07 -8.35 1.45
N MET A 64 -26.37 -9.06 0.56
CA MET A 64 -26.87 -10.31 -0.03
C MET A 64 -26.62 -11.54 0.85
N SER A 65 -25.99 -11.41 2.02
CA SER A 65 -25.58 -12.53 2.87
C SER A 65 -24.74 -13.60 2.15
N LYS A 66 -24.12 -13.25 1.02
CA LYS A 66 -23.24 -14.13 0.21
C LYS A 66 -21.86 -14.32 0.83
N VAL A 67 -21.72 -14.04 2.13
CA VAL A 67 -20.46 -14.09 2.87
C VAL A 67 -19.89 -15.52 2.92
N ASN A 68 -20.75 -16.53 2.76
CA ASN A 68 -20.38 -17.94 2.69
C ASN A 68 -20.30 -18.49 1.26
N ASP A 69 -20.49 -17.64 0.23
CA ASP A 69 -20.38 -18.06 -1.16
C ASP A 69 -18.90 -18.33 -1.47
N PRO A 70 -18.52 -19.55 -1.89
CA PRO A 70 -17.12 -19.86 -2.23
C PRO A 70 -16.56 -18.99 -3.37
N LEU A 71 -17.43 -18.35 -4.17
CA LEU A 71 -17.01 -17.38 -5.19
C LEU A 71 -16.55 -16.04 -4.60
N VAL A 72 -16.90 -15.75 -3.35
CA VAL A 72 -16.51 -14.53 -2.63
C VAL A 72 -15.35 -14.86 -1.70
N ALA A 73 -14.12 -14.77 -2.22
CA ALA A 73 -12.91 -15.09 -1.48
C ALA A 73 -12.60 -14.06 -0.35
N LEU A 74 -13.33 -14.15 0.76
CA LEU A 74 -13.00 -13.47 2.02
C LEU A 74 -12.18 -14.40 2.93
N GLU A 75 -11.20 -13.85 3.64
CA GLU A 75 -10.50 -14.58 4.67
C GLU A 75 -11.46 -14.97 5.81
N PRO A 76 -11.32 -16.17 6.40
CA PRO A 76 -12.26 -16.69 7.41
C PRO A 76 -12.51 -15.74 8.58
N ILE A 77 -11.51 -14.95 8.98
CA ILE A 77 -11.64 -13.98 10.06
C ILE A 77 -12.67 -12.88 9.75
N TYR A 78 -12.79 -12.48 8.49
CA TYR A 78 -13.78 -11.50 8.07
C TYR A 78 -15.16 -12.12 7.97
N VAL A 79 -15.29 -13.36 7.49
CA VAL A 79 -16.56 -14.08 7.46
C VAL A 79 -17.14 -14.19 8.88
N TRP A 80 -16.33 -14.65 9.83
CA TRP A 80 -16.71 -14.74 11.24
C TRP A 80 -17.11 -13.37 11.80
N TYR A 81 -16.31 -12.33 11.54
CA TYR A 81 -16.59 -11.00 12.07
C TYR A 81 -17.87 -10.38 11.47
N ILE A 82 -18.12 -10.58 10.17
CA ILE A 82 -19.33 -10.11 9.50
C ILE A 82 -20.58 -10.77 10.09
N GLN A 83 -20.52 -12.07 10.38
CA GLN A 83 -21.60 -12.80 11.06
C GLN A 83 -21.84 -12.24 12.48
N LEU A 84 -20.78 -11.94 13.23
CA LEU A 84 -20.87 -11.39 14.59
C LEU A 84 -21.59 -10.04 14.64
N ILE A 85 -21.37 -9.18 13.64
CA ILE A 85 -21.98 -7.83 13.56
C ILE A 85 -23.26 -7.81 12.72
N SER A 86 -23.83 -8.98 12.42
CA SER A 86 -25.06 -9.15 11.63
C SER A 86 -25.02 -8.42 10.28
N GLY A 87 -23.88 -8.47 9.57
CA GLY A 87 -23.75 -7.86 8.25
C GLY A 87 -23.70 -6.32 8.23
N ASN A 88 -23.52 -5.66 9.38
CA ASN A 88 -23.45 -4.20 9.41
C ASN A 88 -22.16 -3.66 8.78
N TYR A 89 -22.28 -3.16 7.55
CA TYR A 89 -21.16 -2.66 6.76
C TYR A 89 -20.40 -1.48 7.37
N PHE A 90 -21.09 -0.54 8.01
CA PHE A 90 -20.43 0.62 8.62
C PHE A 90 -19.65 0.22 9.87
N VAL A 91 -20.20 -0.69 10.69
CA VAL A 91 -19.48 -1.26 11.83
C VAL A 91 -18.25 -2.03 11.35
N PHE A 92 -18.39 -2.80 10.27
CA PHE A 92 -17.27 -3.52 9.66
C PHE A 92 -16.12 -2.58 9.28
N ARG A 93 -16.41 -1.56 8.46
CA ARG A 93 -15.42 -0.57 8.03
C ARG A 93 -14.82 0.19 9.21
N LEU A 94 -15.65 0.63 10.16
CA LEU A 94 -15.20 1.38 11.32
C LEU A 94 -14.17 0.59 12.13
N THR A 95 -14.46 -0.67 12.45
CA THR A 95 -13.53 -1.53 13.18
C THR A 95 -12.25 -1.80 12.38
N LEU A 96 -12.40 -2.16 11.10
CA LEU A 96 -11.26 -2.42 10.21
C LEU A 96 -10.29 -1.23 10.17
N TYR A 97 -10.82 -0.01 9.99
CA TYR A 97 -10.00 1.18 9.87
C TYR A 97 -9.47 1.66 11.21
N ILE A 98 -10.25 1.64 12.29
CA ILE A 98 -9.72 1.97 13.63
C ILE A 98 -8.50 1.09 13.94
N VAL A 99 -8.60 -0.22 13.74
CA VAL A 99 -7.49 -1.14 14.02
C VAL A 99 -6.31 -0.87 13.09
N SER A 100 -6.55 -0.67 11.78
CA SER A 100 -5.49 -0.35 10.80
C SER A 100 -4.75 0.94 11.14
N PHE A 101 -5.49 1.99 11.53
CA PHE A 101 -4.93 3.29 11.89
C PHE A 101 -4.23 3.27 13.25
N ILE A 102 -4.65 2.44 14.20
CA ILE A 102 -3.91 2.21 15.45
C ILE A 102 -2.52 1.64 15.13
N PHE A 103 -2.44 0.64 14.25
CA PHE A 103 -1.15 0.06 13.86
C PHE A 103 -0.29 1.04 13.05
N LEU A 104 -0.88 1.79 12.12
CA LEU A 104 -0.20 2.86 11.40
C LEU A 104 0.32 3.94 12.34
N TRP A 105 -0.48 4.35 13.34
CA TRP A 105 -0.06 5.30 14.37
C TRP A 105 1.11 4.75 15.19
N GLY A 106 1.08 3.46 15.50
CA GLY A 106 2.21 2.75 16.09
C GLY A 106 3.47 2.94 15.25
N ILE A 107 3.42 2.64 13.95
CA ILE A 107 4.54 2.86 13.01
C ILE A 107 4.99 4.32 13.10
N PHE A 108 4.07 5.27 12.99
CA PHE A 108 4.36 6.70 13.05
C PHE A 108 5.05 7.16 14.34
N GLN A 109 4.80 6.52 15.49
CA GLN A 109 5.52 6.82 16.74
C GLN A 109 6.96 6.29 16.74
N TYR A 110 7.20 5.13 16.12
CA TYR A 110 8.53 4.50 16.04
C TYR A 110 9.38 5.05 14.90
N VAL A 111 8.74 5.64 13.91
CA VAL A 111 9.38 6.27 12.77
C VAL A 111 10.01 7.61 13.20
N ARG A 112 11.35 7.67 13.20
CA ARG A 112 12.13 8.90 13.36
C ARG A 112 12.19 9.72 12.07
N CYS A 113 11.03 10.02 11.47
CA CYS A 113 10.92 10.84 10.27
C CYS A 113 10.32 12.22 10.56
N TYR A 114 10.37 13.11 9.56
CA TYR A 114 9.60 14.34 9.56
C TYR A 114 8.12 14.03 9.37
N LYS A 115 7.40 14.07 10.49
CA LYS A 115 5.99 13.69 10.62
C LYS A 115 5.06 14.33 9.57
N LEU A 116 5.28 15.59 9.21
CA LEU A 116 4.47 16.28 8.22
C LEU A 116 4.71 15.77 6.78
N TYR A 117 5.97 15.52 6.39
CA TYR A 117 6.27 14.94 5.08
C TYR A 117 5.75 13.51 4.95
N PHE A 118 5.85 12.72 6.02
CA PHE A 118 5.24 11.40 6.06
C PHE A 118 3.74 11.47 5.83
N LEU A 119 3.04 12.44 6.43
CA LEU A 119 1.60 12.61 6.25
C LEU A 119 1.22 12.98 4.82
N ILE A 120 1.96 13.88 4.17
CA ILE A 120 1.70 14.22 2.76
C ILE A 120 1.91 13.00 1.87
N LEU A 121 3.05 12.32 2.03
CA LEU A 121 3.35 11.12 1.26
C LEU A 121 2.33 10.03 1.49
N TYR A 122 1.90 9.84 2.75
CA TYR A 122 0.81 8.94 3.10
C TYR A 122 -0.50 9.33 2.43
N SER A 123 -0.91 10.60 2.51
CA SER A 123 -2.16 11.08 1.92
C SER A 123 -2.18 10.95 0.40
N VAL A 124 -1.07 11.23 -0.27
CA VAL A 124 -0.96 11.13 -1.74
C VAL A 124 -0.88 9.69 -2.20
N ILE A 125 -0.02 8.87 -1.59
CA ILE A 125 0.35 7.55 -2.12
C ILE A 125 -0.52 6.43 -1.55
N LEU A 126 -0.97 6.54 -0.30
CA LEU A 126 -1.47 5.40 0.49
C LEU A 126 -2.90 5.55 0.99
N LEU A 127 -3.39 6.78 1.17
CA LEU A 127 -4.73 7.02 1.72
C LEU A 127 -5.84 6.42 0.84
N TYR A 128 -5.67 6.44 -0.48
CA TYR A 128 -6.60 5.80 -1.41
C TYR A 128 -6.70 4.29 -1.15
N ASP A 129 -5.58 3.58 -1.09
CA ASP A 129 -5.57 2.13 -0.84
C ASP A 129 -6.05 1.78 0.56
N MET A 130 -5.71 2.64 1.54
CA MET A 130 -6.18 2.55 2.91
C MET A 130 -7.70 2.65 3.01
N ALA A 131 -8.33 3.52 2.22
CA ALA A 131 -9.79 3.59 2.13
C ALA A 131 -10.40 2.47 1.26
N GLY A 132 -9.54 1.76 0.51
CA GLY A 132 -9.94 0.77 -0.49
C GLY A 132 -10.15 -0.63 0.04
N GLY A 133 -9.36 -1.11 1.00
CA GLY A 133 -9.41 -2.54 1.28
C GLY A 133 -8.82 -3.06 2.57
N ARG A 134 -9.15 -4.34 2.80
CA ARG A 134 -8.79 -5.17 3.96
C ARG A 134 -7.30 -5.50 4.01
N GLN A 135 -6.66 -5.58 2.84
CA GLN A 135 -5.22 -5.83 2.68
C GLN A 135 -4.36 -4.93 3.57
N MET A 136 -4.74 -3.66 3.72
CA MET A 136 -3.89 -2.67 4.37
C MET A 136 -3.79 -2.86 5.88
N LEU A 137 -4.78 -3.50 6.51
CA LEU A 137 -4.69 -3.95 7.90
C LEU A 137 -3.52 -4.92 8.09
N SER A 138 -3.45 -5.94 7.24
CA SER A 138 -2.37 -6.95 7.24
C SER A 138 -1.00 -6.30 7.05
N ILE A 139 -0.88 -5.39 6.07
CA ILE A 139 0.36 -4.65 5.79
C ILE A 139 0.80 -3.81 7.00
N CYS A 140 -0.11 -3.07 7.63
CA CYS A 140 0.19 -2.25 8.82
C CYS A 140 0.62 -3.10 10.02
N MET A 141 -0.06 -4.23 10.27
CA MET A 141 0.32 -5.19 11.32
C MET A 141 1.74 -5.70 11.13
N MET A 142 2.04 -6.14 9.91
CA MET A 142 3.35 -6.67 9.55
C MET A 142 4.46 -5.63 9.76
N PHE A 143 4.31 -4.43 9.20
CA PHE A 143 5.35 -3.40 9.34
C PHE A 143 5.50 -2.95 10.80
N LEU A 144 4.42 -2.78 11.56
CA LEU A 144 4.54 -2.48 12.98
C LEU A 144 5.30 -3.59 13.72
N GLY A 145 5.00 -4.85 13.43
CA GLY A 145 5.72 -6.00 13.98
C GLY A 145 7.22 -5.93 13.71
N LEU A 146 7.61 -5.60 12.48
CA LEU A 146 9.02 -5.40 12.09
C LEU A 146 9.68 -4.23 12.82
N PHE A 147 9.01 -3.08 12.91
CA PHE A 147 9.54 -1.92 13.65
C PHE A 147 9.75 -2.23 15.13
N LEU A 148 8.90 -3.05 15.74
CA LEU A 148 9.02 -3.46 17.15
C LEU A 148 10.19 -4.44 17.36
N ILE A 149 10.39 -5.39 16.45
CA ILE A 149 11.50 -6.35 16.50
C ILE A 149 12.84 -5.65 16.29
N LEU A 150 12.91 -4.72 15.33
CA LEU A 150 14.14 -4.03 14.93
C LEU A 150 14.44 -2.79 15.77
N TYR A 151 13.66 -2.54 16.83
CA TYR A 151 13.84 -1.38 17.69
C TYR A 151 15.21 -1.40 18.37
N GLU A 152 15.91 -0.26 18.38
CA GLU A 152 17.32 -0.16 18.84
C GLU A 152 17.55 -0.67 20.26
N LYS A 153 16.53 -0.60 21.13
CA LYS A 153 16.58 -1.17 22.48
C LYS A 153 15.84 -2.50 22.50
N ILE A 154 16.60 -3.60 22.55
CA ILE A 154 16.08 -4.95 22.68
C ILE A 154 15.20 -5.03 23.94
N GLN A 155 13.91 -5.28 23.73
CA GLN A 155 12.94 -5.51 24.79
C GLN A 155 12.16 -6.76 24.43
N LEU A 156 12.31 -7.83 25.20
CA LEU A 156 11.70 -9.14 24.91
C LEU A 156 10.19 -9.02 24.66
N LYS A 157 9.49 -8.21 25.46
CA LYS A 157 8.05 -7.94 25.29
C LYS A 157 7.71 -7.36 23.91
N LYS A 158 8.53 -6.44 23.39
CA LYS A 158 8.33 -5.84 22.05
C LYS A 158 8.62 -6.85 20.94
N ILE A 159 9.65 -7.69 21.12
CA ILE A 159 9.98 -8.74 20.15
C ILE A 159 8.85 -9.76 20.08
N LEU A 160 8.38 -10.28 21.22
CA LEU A 160 7.27 -11.23 21.27
C LEU A 160 5.99 -10.64 20.67
N PHE A 161 5.66 -9.40 21.02
CA PHE A 161 4.50 -8.72 20.44
C PHE A 161 4.66 -8.48 18.93
N GLY A 162 5.87 -8.13 18.47
CA GLY A 162 6.16 -7.94 17.05
C GLY A 162 6.07 -9.23 16.24
N LEU A 163 6.55 -10.35 16.79
CA LEU A 163 6.40 -11.68 16.19
C LEU A 163 4.94 -12.10 16.10
N LEU A 164 4.16 -11.84 17.17
CA LEU A 164 2.73 -12.08 17.18
C LEU A 164 2.01 -11.26 16.10
N LEU A 165 2.36 -9.98 15.92
CA LEU A 165 1.80 -9.14 14.85
C LEU A 165 2.18 -9.64 13.44
N LEU A 166 3.42 -10.09 13.25
CA LEU A 166 3.89 -10.66 11.99
C LEU A 166 3.08 -11.91 11.62
N ILE A 167 2.99 -12.88 12.53
CA ILE A 167 2.25 -14.13 12.30
C ILE A 167 0.77 -13.84 12.14
N SER A 168 0.19 -12.97 12.97
CA SER A 168 -1.24 -12.67 12.88
C SER A 168 -1.62 -11.97 11.57
N SER A 169 -0.71 -11.22 10.93
CA SER A 169 -0.97 -10.53 9.67
C SER A 169 -1.40 -11.47 8.53
N SER A 170 -0.98 -12.75 8.54
CA SER A 170 -1.34 -13.73 7.50
C SER A 170 -2.80 -14.19 7.56
N PHE A 171 -3.46 -14.07 8.72
CA PHE A 171 -4.89 -14.41 8.83
C PHE A 171 -5.80 -13.33 8.26
N PHE A 172 -5.31 -12.08 8.17
CA PHE A 172 -6.08 -10.94 7.68
C PHE A 172 -5.95 -10.74 6.17
N HIS A 173 -4.91 -11.27 5.52
CA HIS A 173 -4.82 -11.20 4.07
C HIS A 173 -3.78 -12.17 3.51
N LYS A 174 -4.01 -12.71 2.31
CA LYS A 174 -3.03 -13.57 1.59
C LYS A 174 -1.65 -12.90 1.45
N THR A 175 -1.60 -11.57 1.35
CA THR A 175 -0.33 -10.83 1.29
C THR A 175 0.53 -11.00 2.54
N GLY A 176 -0.05 -11.21 3.72
CA GLY A 176 0.72 -11.48 4.93
C GLY A 176 1.55 -12.76 4.81
N ILE A 177 1.03 -13.78 4.11
CA ILE A 177 1.75 -15.04 3.87
C ILE A 177 2.98 -14.79 2.99
N TYR A 178 2.79 -14.14 1.84
CA TYR A 178 3.90 -13.84 0.90
C TYR A 178 5.00 -13.03 1.58
N MET A 179 4.60 -12.11 2.46
CA MET A 179 5.55 -11.25 3.15
C MET A 179 6.30 -11.94 4.28
N LEU A 180 5.74 -12.97 4.93
CA LEU A 180 6.48 -13.79 5.90
C LEU A 180 7.60 -14.56 5.21
N LEU A 181 7.33 -15.17 4.06
CA LEU A 181 8.35 -15.84 3.23
C LEU A 181 9.43 -14.85 2.78
N PHE A 182 9.01 -13.62 2.46
CA PHE A 182 9.89 -12.55 2.03
C PHE A 182 10.89 -12.09 3.10
N LEU A 183 10.62 -12.31 4.39
CA LEU A 183 11.57 -11.98 5.47
C LEU A 183 12.92 -12.70 5.30
N LEU A 184 12.93 -13.88 4.68
CA LEU A 184 14.16 -14.63 4.38
C LEU A 184 15.09 -13.87 3.43
N LEU A 185 14.54 -13.14 2.45
CA LEU A 185 15.32 -12.36 1.50
C LEU A 185 16.03 -11.17 2.15
N LEU A 186 15.52 -10.67 3.28
CA LEU A 186 16.12 -9.54 3.99
C LEU A 186 17.46 -9.89 4.65
N ILE A 187 17.75 -11.18 4.84
CA ILE A 187 19.04 -11.67 5.35
C ILE A 187 20.15 -11.32 4.36
N MET A 188 19.85 -11.35 3.06
CA MET A 188 20.83 -11.10 2.02
C MET A 188 21.25 -9.62 1.98
N ASN A 189 22.52 -9.38 2.26
CA ASN A 189 23.13 -8.05 2.08
C ASN A 189 23.23 -7.73 0.58
N ILE A 190 22.69 -6.56 0.21
CA ILE A 190 22.69 -6.05 -1.16
C ILE A 190 23.92 -5.13 -1.34
N ASN A 191 24.68 -5.37 -2.41
CA ASN A 191 25.75 -4.48 -2.87
C ASN A 191 25.62 -4.29 -4.40
N THR A 192 26.37 -3.35 -4.97
CA THR A 192 26.25 -3.00 -6.40
C THR A 192 26.49 -4.18 -7.33
N LYS A 193 27.48 -5.04 -7.04
CA LYS A 193 27.77 -6.24 -7.84
C LYS A 193 26.62 -7.25 -7.79
N LYS A 194 26.05 -7.50 -6.61
CA LYS A 194 24.90 -8.38 -6.43
C LYS A 194 23.64 -7.84 -7.11
N ILE A 195 23.41 -6.52 -7.06
CA ILE A 195 22.29 -5.90 -7.78
C ILE A 195 22.41 -6.19 -9.28
N LEU A 196 23.60 -5.96 -9.87
CA LEU A 196 23.83 -6.22 -11.29
C LEU A 196 23.56 -7.70 -11.63
N LEU A 197 24.12 -8.61 -10.82
CA LEU A 197 23.88 -10.05 -11.00
C LEU A 197 22.40 -10.40 -10.93
N LEU A 198 21.68 -9.90 -9.92
CA LEU A 198 20.24 -10.15 -9.76
C LEU A 198 19.46 -9.66 -10.98
N VAL A 199 19.75 -8.46 -11.48
CA VAL A 199 19.11 -7.92 -12.69
C VAL A 199 19.37 -8.82 -13.91
N CYS A 200 20.59 -9.32 -14.08
CA CYS A 200 20.93 -10.23 -15.17
C CYS A 200 20.24 -11.60 -15.07
N VAL A 201 19.83 -12.02 -13.87
CA VAL A 201 19.16 -13.33 -13.65
C VAL A 201 17.63 -13.22 -13.79
N ILE A 202 17.05 -12.01 -13.86
CA ILE A 202 15.60 -11.82 -14.08
C ILE A 202 15.08 -12.64 -15.28
N PRO A 203 15.69 -12.59 -16.49
CA PRO A 203 15.19 -13.37 -17.63
C PRO A 203 15.16 -14.88 -17.37
N VAL A 204 16.12 -15.38 -16.59
CA VAL A 204 16.17 -16.80 -16.20
C VAL A 204 15.01 -17.14 -15.28
N PHE A 205 14.75 -16.32 -14.25
CA PHE A 205 13.60 -16.52 -13.36
C PHE A 205 12.27 -16.43 -14.09
N VAL A 206 12.13 -15.49 -15.04
CA VAL A 206 10.93 -15.34 -15.84
C VAL A 206 10.71 -16.56 -16.74
N TYR A 207 11.75 -17.03 -17.41
CA TYR A 207 11.68 -18.20 -18.28
C TYR A 207 11.20 -19.45 -17.51
N PHE A 208 11.87 -19.79 -16.41
CA PHE A 208 11.46 -20.95 -15.59
C PHE A 208 10.12 -20.73 -14.90
N GLY A 209 9.80 -19.51 -14.48
CA GLY A 209 8.53 -19.18 -13.86
C GLY A 209 7.35 -19.38 -14.81
N ASN A 210 7.50 -19.01 -16.08
CA ASN A 210 6.46 -19.22 -17.10
C ASN A 210 6.23 -20.71 -17.39
N ILE A 211 7.29 -21.52 -17.47
CA ILE A 211 7.17 -22.99 -17.59
C ILE A 211 6.38 -23.55 -16.40
N LEU A 212 6.72 -23.15 -15.18
CA LEU A 212 6.01 -23.63 -13.99
C LEU A 212 4.54 -23.19 -13.96
N ILE A 213 4.23 -22.00 -14.45
CA ILE A 213 2.85 -21.50 -14.52
C ILE A 213 2.04 -22.33 -15.50
N GLU A 214 2.57 -22.51 -16.71
CA GLU A 214 1.93 -23.24 -17.80
C GLU A 214 1.74 -24.73 -17.46
N GLU A 215 2.69 -25.35 -16.78
CA GLU A 215 2.64 -26.78 -16.46
C GLU A 215 1.84 -27.14 -15.19
N TYR A 216 1.80 -26.27 -14.17
CA TYR A 216 1.30 -26.65 -12.84
C TYR A 216 0.26 -25.70 -12.22
N LEU A 217 0.14 -24.46 -12.72
CA LEU A 217 -0.67 -23.44 -12.05
C LEU A 217 -1.83 -22.93 -12.91
N SER A 218 -1.89 -23.22 -14.21
CA SER A 218 -3.01 -22.84 -15.08
C SER A 218 -4.35 -23.25 -14.47
N ASP A 219 -4.48 -24.52 -14.09
CA ASP A 219 -5.73 -25.10 -13.59
C ASP A 219 -6.08 -24.59 -12.18
N LEU A 220 -5.05 -24.29 -11.35
CA LEU A 220 -5.25 -23.77 -10.00
C LEU A 220 -5.64 -22.29 -10.01
N LEU A 221 -5.11 -21.52 -10.96
CA LEU A 221 -5.41 -20.09 -11.15
C LEU A 221 -6.82 -19.87 -11.72
N GLU A 222 -7.30 -20.76 -12.59
CA GLU A 222 -8.70 -20.75 -13.05
C GLU A 222 -9.69 -21.06 -11.92
N LEU A 223 -9.36 -22.00 -11.02
CA LEU A 223 -10.21 -22.44 -9.90
C LEU A 223 -10.34 -21.42 -8.75
N GLU A 224 -9.34 -20.56 -8.49
CA GLU A 224 -9.34 -19.59 -7.37
C GLU A 224 -10.17 -18.31 -7.63
N GLY A 225 -11.06 -18.30 -8.63
CA GLY A 225 -12.00 -17.20 -8.88
C GLY A 225 -11.61 -16.28 -10.05
N GLY A 226 -10.74 -16.74 -10.95
CA GLY A 226 -10.41 -16.01 -12.18
C GLY A 226 -11.65 -15.63 -13.01
N GLY A 227 -12.71 -16.45 -12.98
CA GLY A 227 -13.95 -16.19 -13.72
C GLY A 227 -14.77 -14.97 -13.28
N TYR A 228 -14.65 -14.49 -12.02
CA TYR A 228 -15.39 -13.31 -11.56
C TYR A 228 -14.65 -12.00 -11.89
N LEU A 229 -13.31 -12.03 -11.86
CA LEU A 229 -12.45 -10.89 -12.22
C LEU A 229 -12.21 -10.79 -13.74
N MET A 230 -12.32 -11.88 -14.49
CA MET A 230 -12.28 -11.85 -15.96
C MET A 230 -13.37 -10.96 -16.57
N LYS A 231 -14.54 -10.88 -15.94
CA LYS A 231 -15.62 -9.97 -16.38
C LYS A 231 -15.30 -8.50 -16.14
N GLU A 232 -14.65 -8.16 -15.03
CA GLU A 232 -14.28 -6.77 -14.72
C GLU A 232 -13.03 -6.31 -15.50
N ALA A 233 -12.05 -7.20 -15.71
CA ALA A 233 -10.82 -6.92 -16.44
C ALA A 233 -11.06 -6.70 -17.95
N GLN A 234 -12.03 -7.40 -18.55
CA GLN A 234 -12.41 -7.18 -19.95
C GLN A 234 -13.21 -5.88 -20.19
N GLU A 235 -13.70 -5.21 -19.14
CA GLU A 235 -14.50 -3.98 -19.25
C GLU A 235 -13.71 -2.69 -18.90
N GLY A 236 -12.43 -2.81 -18.54
CA GLY A 236 -11.56 -1.67 -18.31
C GLY A 236 -11.25 -0.90 -19.60
N SER A 237 -11.88 0.25 -19.81
CA SER A 237 -11.49 1.21 -20.86
C SER A 237 -9.96 1.43 -20.92
N PHE A 238 -9.41 1.66 -22.12
CA PHE A 238 -7.99 1.98 -22.35
C PHE A 238 -7.40 2.99 -21.35
N TRP A 239 -8.21 3.95 -20.90
CA TRP A 239 -7.81 4.96 -19.92
C TRP A 239 -7.48 4.38 -18.53
N TRP A 240 -8.14 3.32 -18.09
CA TRP A 240 -7.82 2.64 -16.83
C TRP A 240 -6.43 2.04 -16.85
N VAL A 241 -6.07 1.42 -17.98
CA VAL A 241 -4.74 0.85 -18.21
C VAL A 241 -3.70 1.98 -18.13
N VAL A 242 -3.91 3.09 -18.83
CA VAL A 242 -3.00 4.25 -18.80
C VAL A 242 -2.81 4.80 -17.39
N ILE A 243 -3.91 4.99 -16.64
CA ILE A 243 -3.86 5.50 -15.26
C ILE A 243 -3.06 4.57 -14.35
N MET A 244 -3.31 3.27 -14.43
CA MET A 244 -2.59 2.25 -13.67
C MET A 244 -1.09 2.29 -14.00
N TYR A 245 -0.73 2.38 -15.29
CA TYR A 245 0.67 2.48 -15.71
C TYR A 245 1.36 3.73 -15.15
N ILE A 246 0.69 4.90 -15.14
CA ILE A 246 1.25 6.12 -14.53
C ILE A 246 1.55 5.89 -13.05
N GLN A 247 0.60 5.32 -12.29
CA GLN A 247 0.80 5.04 -10.87
C GLN A 247 1.96 4.06 -10.63
N VAL A 248 2.02 2.97 -11.41
CA VAL A 248 3.09 1.97 -11.36
C VAL A 248 4.45 2.63 -11.63
N VAL A 249 4.58 3.36 -12.74
CA VAL A 249 5.83 4.02 -13.12
C VAL A 249 6.29 4.98 -12.03
N VAL A 250 5.38 5.79 -11.47
CA VAL A 250 5.71 6.70 -10.38
C VAL A 250 6.24 5.93 -9.16
N LEU A 251 5.59 4.84 -8.74
CA LEU A 251 6.05 4.03 -7.60
C LEU A 251 7.45 3.43 -7.84
N TYR A 252 7.71 2.94 -9.06
CA TYR A 252 9.03 2.45 -9.46
C TYR A 252 10.08 3.57 -9.39
N VAL A 253 9.82 4.72 -10.01
CA VAL A 253 10.77 5.84 -10.03
C VAL A 253 11.04 6.36 -8.62
N LEU A 254 10.02 6.52 -7.77
CA LEU A 254 10.20 6.92 -6.37
C LEU A 254 11.03 5.89 -5.60
N SER A 255 10.78 4.60 -5.80
CA SER A 255 11.55 3.53 -5.18
C SER A 255 13.01 3.56 -5.65
N PHE A 256 13.27 3.78 -6.94
CA PHE A 256 14.63 3.93 -7.47
C PHE A 256 15.34 5.17 -6.93
N ILE A 257 14.64 6.30 -6.78
CA ILE A 257 15.19 7.51 -6.14
C ILE A 257 15.64 7.20 -4.71
N VAL A 258 14.82 6.49 -3.93
CA VAL A 258 15.17 6.04 -2.58
C VAL A 258 16.43 5.16 -2.62
N LEU A 259 16.42 4.11 -3.45
CA LEU A 259 17.52 3.15 -3.53
C LEU A 259 18.84 3.82 -3.96
N TYR A 260 18.78 4.71 -4.95
CA TYR A 260 19.91 5.47 -5.46
C TYR A 260 20.48 6.44 -4.43
N THR A 261 19.60 7.18 -3.74
CA THR A 261 19.99 8.19 -2.75
C THR A 261 20.65 7.55 -1.53
N LEU A 262 20.17 6.38 -1.11
CA LEU A 262 20.62 5.74 0.12
C LEU A 262 21.79 4.77 -0.05
N ARG A 263 22.15 4.39 -1.28
CA ARG A 263 23.20 3.39 -1.56
C ARG A 263 24.57 3.69 -0.93
N LYS A 264 24.87 4.97 -0.66
CA LYS A 264 26.14 5.44 -0.08
C LYS A 264 26.00 5.94 1.37
N ASN A 265 24.79 5.95 1.92
CA ASN A 265 24.53 6.52 3.24
C ASN A 265 24.81 5.50 4.34
N ILE A 266 25.25 5.99 5.50
CA ILE A 266 25.29 5.20 6.73
C ILE A 266 23.87 5.12 7.28
N LEU A 267 23.30 3.92 7.24
CA LEU A 267 21.92 3.65 7.61
C LEU A 267 21.84 3.00 9.01
N THR A 268 20.81 3.34 9.79
CA THR A 268 20.51 2.61 11.04
C THR A 268 20.04 1.18 10.72
N CYS A 269 19.91 0.31 11.73
CA CYS A 269 19.43 -1.06 11.53
C CYS A 269 18.06 -1.08 10.82
N ILE A 270 17.11 -0.28 11.30
CA ILE A 270 15.76 -0.18 10.72
C ILE A 270 15.82 0.33 9.28
N ASP A 271 16.60 1.39 9.02
CA ASP A 271 16.72 1.95 7.67
C ASP A 271 17.33 0.95 6.69
N LYS A 272 18.32 0.14 7.12
CA LYS A 272 18.90 -0.92 6.30
C LYS A 272 17.87 -1.97 5.92
N VAL A 273 17.01 -2.37 6.87
CA VAL A 273 15.96 -3.35 6.59
C VAL A 273 14.90 -2.76 5.67
N MET A 274 14.44 -1.53 5.92
CA MET A 274 13.49 -0.84 5.03
C MET A 274 14.05 -0.65 3.61
N TYR A 275 15.34 -0.35 3.49
CA TYR A 275 16.03 -0.26 2.19
C TYR A 275 16.00 -1.60 1.43
N ARG A 276 16.30 -2.71 2.13
CA ARG A 276 16.22 -4.06 1.56
C ARG A 276 14.81 -4.44 1.16
N PHE A 277 13.82 -4.04 1.95
CA PHE A 277 12.41 -4.22 1.61
C PHE A 277 12.07 -3.54 0.29
N VAL A 278 12.41 -2.25 0.15
CA VAL A 278 12.14 -1.52 -1.11
C VAL A 278 12.81 -2.23 -2.29
N PHE A 279 14.09 -2.59 -2.16
CA PHE A 279 14.80 -3.28 -3.23
C PHE A 279 14.16 -4.60 -3.63
N TRP A 280 13.97 -5.50 -2.66
CA TRP A 280 13.49 -6.86 -2.94
C TRP A 280 12.03 -6.85 -3.43
N ILE A 281 11.19 -5.93 -2.97
CA ILE A 281 9.79 -5.84 -3.44
C ILE A 281 9.78 -5.38 -4.90
N ILE A 282 10.58 -4.37 -5.24
CA ILE A 282 10.72 -3.92 -6.63
C ILE A 282 11.29 -5.04 -7.52
N TYR A 283 12.29 -5.76 -7.04
CA TYR A 283 12.87 -6.89 -7.77
C TYR A 283 11.86 -8.02 -8.03
N VAL A 284 11.18 -8.49 -6.96
CA VAL A 284 10.19 -9.57 -7.05
C VAL A 284 8.97 -9.15 -7.87
N SER A 285 8.47 -7.93 -7.67
CA SER A 285 7.37 -7.41 -8.50
C SER A 285 7.77 -7.31 -9.97
N THR A 286 9.01 -6.93 -10.29
CA THR A 286 9.50 -6.93 -11.69
C THR A 286 9.46 -8.33 -12.29
N ILE A 287 9.84 -9.38 -11.53
CA ILE A 287 9.71 -10.76 -12.00
C ILE A 287 8.25 -11.09 -12.28
N PHE A 288 7.34 -10.86 -11.31
CA PHE A 288 5.91 -11.14 -11.47
C PHE A 288 5.27 -10.39 -12.64
N TYR A 289 5.72 -9.18 -12.95
CA TYR A 289 5.23 -8.41 -14.09
C TYR A 289 5.54 -9.07 -15.44
N PHE A 290 6.68 -9.76 -15.54
CA PHE A 290 7.09 -10.46 -16.76
C PHE A 290 6.63 -11.92 -16.79
N LEU A 291 6.00 -12.42 -15.74
CA LEU A 291 5.35 -13.72 -15.76
C LEU A 291 4.02 -13.62 -16.52
N ASN A 292 3.68 -14.67 -17.27
CA ASN A 292 2.43 -14.78 -18.03
C ASN A 292 1.25 -15.12 -17.11
N ILE A 293 1.08 -14.37 -16.01
CA ILE A 293 -0.06 -14.49 -15.11
C ILE A 293 -1.12 -13.50 -15.55
N GLU A 294 -2.35 -13.97 -15.72
CA GLU A 294 -3.47 -13.10 -16.08
C GLU A 294 -3.70 -11.99 -15.02
N ASN A 295 -4.11 -10.81 -15.49
CA ASN A 295 -4.48 -9.62 -14.70
C ASN A 295 -3.39 -8.95 -13.85
N ASN A 296 -2.15 -9.46 -13.79
CA ASN A 296 -1.03 -8.81 -13.08
C ASN A 296 -1.32 -8.46 -11.60
N ASP A 297 -2.32 -9.10 -10.97
CA ASP A 297 -2.78 -8.74 -9.63
C ASP A 297 -1.72 -8.99 -8.56
N ILE A 298 -0.97 -10.08 -8.69
CA ILE A 298 0.12 -10.41 -7.78
C ILE A 298 1.18 -9.31 -7.83
N PHE A 299 1.54 -8.86 -9.05
CA PHE A 299 2.46 -7.74 -9.25
C PHE A 299 1.97 -6.46 -8.56
N LEU A 300 0.71 -6.07 -8.76
CA LEU A 300 0.13 -4.87 -8.14
C LEU A 300 0.08 -4.99 -6.60
N ARG A 301 -0.23 -6.18 -6.08
CA ARG A 301 -0.24 -6.45 -4.63
C ARG A 301 1.15 -6.25 -4.02
N TRP A 302 2.22 -6.69 -4.68
CA TRP A 302 3.59 -6.45 -4.24
C TRP A 302 3.92 -4.96 -4.22
N LEU A 303 3.55 -4.22 -5.27
CA LEU A 303 3.75 -2.77 -5.30
C LEU A 303 3.01 -2.03 -4.18
N ASN A 304 1.82 -2.49 -3.77
CA ASN A 304 1.13 -1.89 -2.63
C ASN A 304 1.93 -2.03 -1.32
N VAL A 305 2.66 -3.12 -1.13
CA VAL A 305 3.48 -3.33 0.06
C VAL A 305 4.69 -2.40 0.10
N VAL A 306 5.26 -2.01 -1.06
CA VAL A 306 6.43 -1.11 -1.12
C VAL A 306 6.14 0.28 -0.57
N LYS A 307 4.87 0.70 -0.57
CA LYS A 307 4.46 2.07 -0.25
C LYS A 307 4.89 2.49 1.16
N ILE A 308 4.68 1.65 2.19
CA ILE A 308 5.09 1.99 3.58
C ILE A 308 6.61 2.21 3.72
N PRO A 309 7.49 1.25 3.38
CA PRO A 309 8.93 1.41 3.55
C PRO A 309 9.48 2.51 2.63
N MET A 310 8.91 2.69 1.44
CA MET A 310 9.27 3.79 0.54
C MET A 310 8.93 5.15 1.14
N ILE A 311 7.70 5.35 1.63
CA ILE A 311 7.25 6.60 2.27
C ILE A 311 8.09 6.91 3.52
N TYR A 312 8.40 5.89 4.33
CA TYR A 312 9.29 6.00 5.48
C TYR A 312 10.67 6.56 5.07
N LEU A 313 11.30 5.99 4.05
CA LEU A 313 12.64 6.42 3.62
C LEU A 313 12.62 7.78 2.91
N LEU A 314 11.62 8.04 2.05
CA LEU A 314 11.43 9.34 1.38
C LEU A 314 11.28 10.47 2.40
N SER A 315 10.38 10.31 3.37
CA SER A 315 10.12 11.33 4.41
C SER A 315 11.34 11.63 5.28
N LYS A 316 12.23 10.65 5.48
CA LYS A 316 13.43 10.80 6.32
C LYS A 316 14.63 11.37 5.58
N TYR A 317 14.89 10.94 4.35
CA TYR A 317 16.15 11.22 3.67
C TYR A 317 16.06 12.13 2.45
N VAL A 318 14.91 12.14 1.77
CA VAL A 318 14.73 12.95 0.54
C VAL A 318 14.11 14.30 0.91
N PHE A 319 13.02 14.29 1.67
CA PHE A 319 12.30 15.52 2.03
C PHE A 319 12.94 16.35 3.14
N ASN A 320 13.88 15.81 3.92
CA ASN A 320 14.60 16.57 4.95
C ASN A 320 15.36 17.79 4.37
N ARG A 321 15.80 17.69 3.10
CA ARG A 321 16.59 18.74 2.42
C ARG A 321 15.79 19.97 1.98
N PHE A 322 14.47 20.03 2.18
CA PHE A 322 13.67 21.22 1.88
C PHE A 322 13.92 22.41 2.83
N THR A 323 14.70 22.21 3.89
CA THR A 323 14.88 23.20 4.97
C THR A 323 15.92 24.29 4.71
N TYR A 324 16.56 24.32 3.54
CA TYR A 324 17.49 25.39 3.17
C TYR A 324 17.20 25.89 1.75
N SER A 325 17.17 27.20 1.59
CA SER A 325 16.98 28.13 0.43
C SER A 325 17.11 27.66 -1.03
N CYS A 326 17.48 26.42 -1.34
CA CYS A 326 17.54 25.85 -2.68
C CYS A 326 16.69 24.58 -2.75
N ILE A 327 15.51 24.66 -3.37
CA ILE A 327 14.79 23.46 -3.80
C ILE A 327 15.69 22.76 -4.83
N SER A 328 16.28 21.62 -4.44
CA SER A 328 17.09 20.84 -5.37
C SER A 328 16.21 20.31 -6.52
N MET A 329 16.79 20.13 -7.71
CA MET A 329 16.07 19.54 -8.85
C MET A 329 15.44 18.18 -8.51
N THR A 330 16.08 17.40 -7.65
CA THR A 330 15.54 16.12 -7.14
C THR A 330 14.23 16.33 -6.37
N ASN A 331 14.14 17.39 -5.55
CA ASN A 331 12.95 17.70 -4.77
C ASN A 331 11.80 18.17 -5.68
N CYS A 332 12.08 19.03 -6.66
CA CYS A 332 11.09 19.40 -7.69
C CYS A 332 10.58 18.18 -8.45
N PHE A 333 11.49 17.28 -8.84
CA PHE A 333 11.12 16.06 -9.57
C PHE A 333 10.27 15.12 -8.72
N VAL A 334 10.59 14.93 -7.44
CA VAL A 334 9.76 14.13 -6.53
C VAL A 334 8.38 14.77 -6.34
N LEU A 335 8.28 16.09 -6.18
CA LEU A 335 6.98 16.78 -6.12
C LEU A 335 6.18 16.62 -7.41
N PHE A 336 6.82 16.69 -8.58
CA PHE A 336 6.19 16.40 -9.87
C PHE A 336 5.65 14.97 -9.95
N LEU A 337 6.42 13.98 -9.49
CA LEU A 337 5.96 12.59 -9.44
C LEU A 337 4.77 12.42 -8.48
N LEU A 338 4.79 13.07 -7.31
CA LEU A 338 3.66 13.05 -6.38
C LEU A 338 2.41 13.71 -6.99
N PHE A 339 2.59 14.81 -7.71
CA PHE A 339 1.50 15.45 -8.45
C PHE A 339 0.94 14.51 -9.52
N ALA A 340 1.80 13.86 -10.30
CA ALA A 340 1.37 12.89 -11.33
C ALA A 340 0.57 11.73 -10.72
N PHE A 341 1.03 11.18 -9.59
CA PHE A 341 0.32 10.11 -8.87
C PHE A 341 -1.02 10.57 -8.29
N TRP A 342 -1.04 11.75 -7.66
CA TRP A 342 -2.27 12.34 -7.13
C TRP A 342 -3.27 12.63 -8.25
N PHE A 343 -2.81 13.21 -9.36
CA PHE A 343 -3.63 13.52 -10.51
C PHE A 343 -4.22 12.25 -11.15
N SER A 344 -3.40 11.22 -11.37
CA SER A 344 -3.89 9.94 -11.91
C SER A 344 -4.90 9.27 -10.98
N THR A 345 -4.69 9.34 -9.67
CA THR A 345 -5.64 8.83 -8.66
C THR A 345 -6.96 9.60 -8.70
N ASN A 346 -6.93 10.91 -8.92
CA ASN A 346 -8.15 11.71 -9.08
C ASN A 346 -8.94 11.30 -10.33
N ILE A 347 -8.26 11.09 -11.46
CA ILE A 347 -8.92 10.59 -12.68
C ILE A 347 -9.52 9.21 -12.41
N TYR A 348 -8.81 8.33 -11.69
CA TYR A 348 -9.30 7.01 -11.28
C TYR A 348 -10.61 7.14 -10.48
N ILE A 349 -10.62 7.94 -9.41
CA ILE A 349 -11.80 8.14 -8.54
C ILE A 349 -13.00 8.66 -9.35
N ILE A 350 -12.77 9.63 -10.24
CA ILE A 350 -13.83 10.16 -11.13
C ILE A 350 -14.33 9.06 -12.07
N GLY A 351 -13.43 8.27 -12.67
CA GLY A 351 -13.79 7.13 -13.50
C GLY A 351 -14.68 6.13 -12.79
N VAL A 352 -14.35 5.75 -11.54
CA VAL A 352 -15.14 4.78 -10.75
C VAL A 352 -16.54 5.33 -10.51
N SER A 353 -16.63 6.62 -10.22
CA SER A 353 -17.91 7.28 -9.98
C SER A 353 -18.85 7.25 -11.20
N HIS A 354 -18.32 7.17 -12.42
CA HIS A 354 -19.13 7.08 -13.64
C HIS A 354 -19.57 5.67 -13.98
N ILE A 355 -18.78 4.65 -13.63
CA ILE A 355 -19.13 3.24 -13.85
C ILE A 355 -20.23 2.81 -12.90
N ASN A 356 -20.08 3.10 -11.60
CA ASN A 356 -20.99 2.65 -10.54
C ASN A 356 -22.33 3.40 -10.46
N VAL A 357 -22.60 4.28 -11.43
CA VAL A 357 -23.86 5.04 -11.54
C VAL A 357 -24.73 4.55 -12.69
N LYS A 358 -24.15 3.78 -13.61
CA LYS A 358 -24.92 2.96 -14.56
C LYS A 358 -25.42 1.72 -13.84
#